data_AF-A0A7S3H4J4-F1
#
_entry.id   AF-A0A7S3H4J4-F1
#
_cell.length_a   1.000
_cell.length_b   1.000
_cell.length_c   1.000
_cell.angle_alpha   90.00
_cell.angle_beta   90.00
_cell.angle_gamma   90.00
#
_symmetry.space_group_name_H-M   'P 1'
#
loop_
_entity.id
_entity.type
_entity.pdbx_description
1 polymer ?
#
loop_
_entity_poly.entity_id
_entity_poly.type
_entity_poly.pdbx_seq_one_letter_code
_entity_poly.pdbx_strand_id
1 'polypeptide(L)'
;KSSSQNKPMSKSVATSAGMRLLKPNMSRRTRDPMLYAFPSFDRCDSLLFFAHSLARHLNSGDIPSVAKLFASHISTDCHIHSVKASCRGNHRIACPTVDAPTLVRMYAMHNEIFPDRITCVRSVQVDGNQIKALSYIKFTNSPAIIGSFAETTKEPLFVTFFGKDWKTTQRQKIEDDERPEQQKDEIYRLIEAGKDMVVHSRMEYTLTIDDRTRKIIAWKAVMNTMSIAAAGDDGGDDFTPTC
;
A
#
# COMPACT_ATOMS: atom_id res chain seq x y z
N LYS A 1 -51.24 28.90 33.90
CA LYS A 1 -50.98 27.84 34.91
C LYS A 1 -49.48 27.66 35.01
N SER A 2 -48.89 28.10 36.12
CA SER A 2 -47.47 28.06 36.43
C SER A 2 -47.03 26.65 36.88
N SER A 3 -45.79 26.28 36.58
CA SER A 3 -45.12 25.07 37.10
C SER A 3 -43.62 25.24 36.84
N SER A 4 -42.92 26.01 37.67
CA SER A 4 -42.18 25.58 38.87
C SER A 4 -40.93 24.75 38.53
N GLN A 5 -39.78 25.44 38.57
CA GLN A 5 -38.43 24.92 38.45
C GLN A 5 -37.99 24.30 39.78
N ASN A 6 -37.35 23.12 39.73
CA ASN A 6 -36.60 22.57 40.87
C ASN A 6 -35.12 22.45 40.53
N LYS A 7 -34.31 23.12 41.36
CA LYS A 7 -32.84 23.23 41.27
C LYS A 7 -32.23 22.24 42.29
N PRO A 8 -31.34 21.31 41.90
CA PRO A 8 -30.72 20.42 42.87
C PRO A 8 -29.54 21.09 43.61
N MET A 9 -29.55 20.95 44.93
CA MET A 9 -28.52 21.42 45.87
C MET A 9 -27.23 20.61 45.77
N SER A 10 -26.09 21.30 45.83
CA SER A 10 -24.76 20.72 45.96
C SER A 10 -24.52 20.22 47.38
N LYS A 11 -24.01 18.99 47.53
CA LYS A 11 -23.53 18.44 48.80
C LYS A 11 -22.01 18.61 48.88
N SER A 12 -21.53 19.09 50.01
CA SER A 12 -20.10 19.16 50.35
C SER A 12 -19.55 17.78 50.66
N VAL A 13 -18.36 17.48 50.12
CA VAL A 13 -17.64 16.22 50.38
C VAL A 13 -16.46 16.54 51.29
N ALA A 14 -16.44 15.88 52.46
CA ALA A 14 -15.39 15.98 53.45
C ALA A 14 -14.13 15.21 53.01
N THR A 15 -12.98 15.88 53.06
CA THR A 15 -11.64 15.34 52.84
C THR A 15 -11.17 14.61 54.10
N SER A 16 -11.16 13.27 54.07
CA SER A 16 -10.45 12.45 55.07
C SER A 16 -9.04 12.15 54.58
N ALA A 17 -8.06 12.68 55.31
CA ALA A 17 -6.65 12.38 55.14
C ALA A 17 -6.36 10.98 55.71
N GLY A 18 -6.50 9.96 54.87
CA GLY A 18 -6.11 8.58 55.18
C GLY A 18 -4.71 8.26 54.67
N MET A 19 -3.80 7.93 55.58
CA MET A 19 -2.46 7.42 55.26
C MET A 19 -2.54 6.24 54.29
N ARG A 20 -1.98 6.42 53.08
CA ARG A 20 -1.86 5.35 52.09
C ARG A 20 -0.63 4.50 52.40
N LEU A 21 -0.85 3.31 52.94
CA LEU A 21 0.12 2.22 52.92
C LEU A 21 0.46 1.90 51.46
N LEU A 22 1.71 2.15 51.06
CA LEU A 22 2.25 1.77 49.75
C LEU A 22 2.34 0.25 49.68
N LYS A 23 1.35 -0.40 49.08
CA LYS A 23 1.50 -1.79 48.62
C LYS A 23 2.42 -1.80 47.40
N PRO A 24 3.52 -2.57 47.39
CA PRO A 24 4.34 -2.73 46.19
C PRO A 24 3.56 -3.56 45.17
N ASN A 25 2.94 -2.88 44.21
CA ASN A 25 2.31 -3.51 43.06
C ASN A 25 3.39 -3.83 42.01
N MET A 26 4.09 -4.94 42.21
CA MET A 26 4.97 -5.54 41.22
C MET A 26 4.37 -6.87 40.76
N SER A 27 3.16 -6.79 40.18
CA SER A 27 2.68 -7.83 39.27
C SER A 27 3.57 -7.79 38.02
N ARG A 28 4.72 -8.46 38.08
CA ARG A 28 5.48 -8.92 36.91
C ARG A 28 4.61 -9.93 36.16
N ARG A 29 3.59 -9.43 35.44
CA ARG A 29 3.05 -10.16 34.30
C ARG A 29 4.21 -10.22 33.32
N THR A 30 4.76 -11.41 33.12
CA THR A 30 5.47 -11.75 31.89
C THR A 30 4.56 -11.27 30.77
N ARG A 31 4.92 -10.14 30.15
CA ARG A 31 4.27 -9.74 28.91
C ARG A 31 4.66 -10.85 27.97
N ASP A 32 3.70 -11.72 27.64
CA ASP A 32 3.82 -12.53 26.44
C ASP A 32 4.32 -11.62 25.32
N PRO A 33 5.24 -12.08 24.45
CA PRO A 33 5.73 -11.30 23.33
C PRO A 33 4.51 -10.84 22.53
N MET A 34 4.07 -9.62 22.85
CA MET A 34 2.95 -8.99 22.21
C MET A 34 3.54 -8.56 20.88
N LEU A 35 3.26 -9.38 19.86
CA LEU A 35 3.48 -8.99 18.48
C LEU A 35 2.91 -7.58 18.38
N TYR A 36 3.77 -6.59 18.09
CA TYR A 36 3.34 -5.22 17.89
C TYR A 36 2.46 -5.20 16.64
N ALA A 37 1.18 -5.55 16.83
CA ALA A 37 0.16 -5.26 15.86
C ALA A 37 0.18 -3.74 15.72
N PHE A 38 0.38 -3.28 14.49
CA PHE A 38 0.36 -1.89 14.08
C PHE A 38 -0.66 -1.09 14.89
N PRO A 39 -0.34 0.16 15.31
CA PRO A 39 -1.24 0.94 16.14
C PRO A 39 -2.65 0.89 15.55
N SER A 40 -3.63 0.45 16.34
CA SER A 40 -5.03 0.44 15.91
C SER A 40 -5.48 1.89 15.79
N PHE A 41 -5.23 2.51 14.63
CA PHE A 41 -5.68 3.85 14.27
C PHE A 41 -7.17 3.81 13.96
N ASP A 42 -7.98 3.44 14.95
CA ASP A 42 -9.40 3.11 14.77
C ASP A 42 -10.30 4.33 14.52
N ARG A 43 -9.77 5.56 14.44
CA ARG A 43 -10.61 6.78 14.47
C ARG A 43 -10.13 7.98 13.66
N CYS A 44 -9.16 7.84 12.76
CA CYS A 44 -8.77 8.96 11.92
C CYS A 44 -9.24 8.71 10.48
N ASP A 45 -10.48 9.09 10.16
CA ASP A 45 -10.99 9.34 8.78
C ASP A 45 -10.19 10.42 8.02
N SER A 46 -9.02 10.78 8.53
CA SER A 46 -8.13 11.74 7.92
C SER A 46 -7.50 11.13 6.67
N LEU A 47 -7.62 11.85 5.56
CA LEU A 47 -6.94 11.54 4.30
C LEU A 47 -5.41 11.33 4.47
N LEU A 48 -4.82 11.87 5.55
CA LEU A 48 -3.42 11.64 5.90
C LEU A 48 -3.07 10.16 6.08
N PHE A 49 -4.02 9.34 6.51
CA PHE A 49 -3.83 7.89 6.69
C PHE A 49 -4.31 7.08 5.50
N PHE A 50 -4.69 7.73 4.39
CA PHE A 50 -5.18 7.04 3.19
C PHE A 50 -4.16 6.01 2.69
N ALA A 51 -2.88 6.41 2.53
CA ALA A 51 -1.83 5.51 2.04
C ALA A 51 -1.61 4.31 2.99
N HIS A 52 -1.59 4.54 4.30
CA HIS A 52 -1.45 3.47 5.30
C HIS A 52 -2.63 2.51 5.30
N SER A 53 -3.86 3.05 5.23
CA SER A 53 -5.08 2.25 5.17
C SER A 53 -5.13 1.42 3.89
N LEU A 54 -4.79 2.02 2.75
CA LEU A 54 -4.68 1.34 1.47
C LEU A 54 -3.67 0.19 1.55
N ALA A 55 -2.44 0.46 2.01
CA ALA A 55 -1.41 -0.57 2.16
C ALA A 55 -1.86 -1.71 3.07
N ARG A 56 -2.50 -1.40 4.20
CA ARG A 56 -3.05 -2.41 5.12
C ARG A 56 -4.07 -3.32 4.42
N HIS A 57 -5.06 -2.73 3.75
CA HIS A 57 -6.11 -3.50 3.06
C HIS A 57 -5.56 -4.32 1.89
N LEU A 58 -4.56 -3.78 1.17
CA LEU A 58 -3.88 -4.49 0.10
C LEU A 58 -3.04 -5.67 0.63
N ASN A 59 -2.36 -5.52 1.75
CA ASN A 59 -1.57 -6.60 2.36
C ASN A 59 -2.45 -7.72 2.92
N SER A 60 -3.67 -7.42 3.36
CA SER A 60 -4.62 -8.42 3.84
C SER A 60 -5.51 -9.00 2.73
N GLY A 61 -5.32 -8.56 1.49
CA GLY A 61 -6.18 -8.94 0.37
C GLY A 61 -7.64 -8.50 0.47
N ASP A 62 -7.98 -7.55 1.35
CA ASP A 62 -9.34 -7.12 1.66
C ASP A 62 -9.87 -6.10 0.64
N ILE A 63 -10.16 -6.60 -0.56
CA ILE A 63 -10.67 -5.81 -1.69
C ILE A 63 -11.99 -5.08 -1.36
N PRO A 64 -12.97 -5.66 -0.64
CA PRO A 64 -14.15 -4.93 -0.21
C PRO A 64 -13.82 -3.67 0.59
N SER A 65 -12.85 -3.74 1.52
CA SER A 65 -12.41 -2.55 2.26
C SER A 65 -11.64 -1.55 1.40
N VAL A 66 -10.85 -2.01 0.40
CA VAL A 66 -10.24 -1.10 -0.60
C VAL A 66 -11.32 -0.33 -1.36
N ALA A 67 -12.36 -1.02 -1.83
CA ALA A 67 -13.47 -0.41 -2.55
C ALA A 67 -14.21 0.63 -1.67
N LYS A 68 -14.45 0.29 -0.40
CA LYS A 68 -15.05 1.21 0.58
C LYS A 68 -14.17 2.43 0.81
N LEU A 69 -12.86 2.24 1.02
CA LEU A 69 -11.89 3.34 1.18
C LEU A 69 -11.94 4.29 -0.02
N PHE A 70 -12.01 3.74 -1.24
CA PHE A 70 -12.08 4.54 -2.47
C PHE A 70 -13.39 5.31 -2.57
N ALA A 71 -14.52 4.68 -2.31
CA ALA A 71 -15.83 5.33 -2.33
C ALA A 71 -15.91 6.50 -1.32
N SER A 72 -15.30 6.34 -0.14
CA SER A 72 -15.26 7.35 0.91
C SER A 72 -14.36 8.54 0.57
N HIS A 73 -13.17 8.30 0.02
CA HIS A 73 -12.12 9.32 -0.06
C HIS A 73 -11.81 9.84 -1.47
N ILE A 74 -12.19 9.11 -2.52
CA ILE A 74 -11.90 9.46 -3.92
C ILE A 74 -13.15 10.09 -4.55
N SER A 75 -12.95 11.16 -5.33
CA SER A 75 -14.00 11.76 -6.14
C SER A 75 -14.39 10.83 -7.29
N THR A 76 -15.66 10.84 -7.71
CA THR A 76 -16.12 10.07 -8.87
C THR A 76 -15.39 10.46 -10.15
N ASP A 77 -14.98 11.72 -10.24
CA ASP A 77 -14.28 12.29 -11.40
C ASP A 77 -12.75 12.25 -11.23
N CYS A 78 -12.25 11.49 -10.24
CA CYS A 78 -10.82 11.41 -10.00
C CYS A 78 -10.10 10.71 -11.15
N HIS A 79 -9.10 11.38 -11.71
CA HIS A 79 -8.19 10.78 -12.70
C HIS A 79 -6.99 10.15 -12.00
N ILE A 80 -6.87 8.82 -12.13
CA ILE A 80 -5.74 8.09 -11.57
C ILE A 80 -4.71 7.85 -12.68
N HIS A 81 -3.60 8.57 -12.59
CA HIS A 81 -2.48 8.48 -13.50
C HIS A 81 -1.43 7.54 -12.90
N SER A 82 -1.38 6.32 -13.44
CA SER A 82 -0.25 5.44 -13.19
C SER A 82 0.88 5.80 -14.15
N VAL A 83 2.05 6.17 -13.62
CA VAL A 83 3.24 6.44 -14.42
C VAL A 83 4.26 5.36 -14.08
N LYS A 84 4.59 4.52 -15.05
CA LYS A 84 5.82 3.72 -14.95
C LYS A 84 6.99 4.66 -15.22
N ALA A 85 7.96 4.70 -14.31
CA ALA A 85 9.05 5.68 -14.38
C ALA A 85 10.12 5.35 -15.42
N SER A 86 10.09 4.15 -16.02
CA SER A 86 11.08 3.77 -17.01
C SER A 86 10.48 3.94 -18.41
N CYS A 87 11.18 4.73 -19.22
CA CYS A 87 11.40 4.55 -20.65
C CYS A 87 12.49 5.53 -21.08
N ARG A 88 13.47 5.04 -21.85
CA ARG A 88 14.64 5.76 -22.38
C ARG A 88 14.30 7.16 -22.92
N GLY A 89 15.06 8.16 -22.46
CA GLY A 89 14.91 9.55 -22.89
C GLY A 89 13.67 10.20 -22.28
N ASN A 90 13.47 11.50 -22.45
CA ASN A 90 12.40 12.26 -21.77
C ASN A 90 10.95 11.86 -22.12
N HIS A 91 10.68 10.66 -22.65
CA HIS A 91 9.38 10.16 -23.03
C HIS A 91 8.79 9.28 -21.92
N ARG A 92 8.03 9.93 -21.03
CA ARG A 92 7.16 9.23 -20.07
C ARG A 92 6.02 8.55 -20.84
N ILE A 93 6.00 7.22 -20.88
CA ILE A 93 4.81 6.50 -21.33
C ILE A 93 3.74 6.70 -20.26
N ALA A 94 2.80 7.61 -20.53
CA ALA A 94 1.60 7.71 -19.72
C ALA A 94 0.80 6.42 -19.89
N CYS A 95 0.68 5.62 -18.82
CA CYS A 95 -0.33 4.58 -18.83
C CYS A 95 -1.71 5.25 -18.95
N PRO A 96 -2.70 4.58 -19.56
CA PRO A 96 -4.05 5.11 -19.62
C PRO A 96 -4.52 5.48 -18.22
N THR A 97 -5.19 6.63 -18.13
CA THR A 97 -5.88 7.02 -16.90
C THR A 97 -6.92 5.97 -16.57
N VAL A 98 -6.94 5.49 -15.32
CA VAL A 98 -7.94 4.54 -14.85
C VAL A 98 -8.87 5.21 -13.85
N ASP A 99 -10.12 4.77 -13.81
CA ASP A 99 -11.06 5.16 -12.77
C ASP A 99 -10.87 4.31 -11.51
N ALA A 100 -11.49 4.74 -10.40
CA ALA A 100 -11.37 4.06 -9.11
C ALA A 100 -11.88 2.60 -9.17
N PRO A 101 -13.03 2.28 -9.78
CA PRO A 101 -13.50 0.89 -9.91
C PRO A 101 -12.55 0.00 -10.71
N THR A 102 -11.94 0.50 -11.77
CA THR A 102 -10.94 -0.24 -12.56
C THR A 102 -9.70 -0.49 -11.74
N LEU A 103 -9.21 0.49 -10.98
CA LEU A 103 -8.07 0.28 -10.10
C LEU A 103 -8.35 -0.76 -9.00
N VAL A 104 -9.55 -0.77 -8.40
CA VAL A 104 -9.95 -1.82 -7.44
C VAL A 104 -9.89 -3.21 -8.06
N ARG A 105 -10.39 -3.37 -9.29
CA ARG A 105 -10.30 -4.64 -10.04
C ARG A 105 -8.85 -5.02 -10.33
N MET A 106 -7.99 -4.06 -10.66
CA MET A 106 -6.56 -4.31 -10.83
C MET A 106 -5.91 -4.80 -9.53
N TYR A 107 -6.28 -4.24 -8.38
CA TYR A 107 -5.77 -4.73 -7.08
C TYR A 107 -6.26 -6.14 -6.75
N ALA A 108 -7.50 -6.50 -7.11
CA ALA A 108 -7.98 -7.86 -6.97
C ALA A 108 -7.14 -8.84 -7.80
N MET A 109 -6.87 -8.51 -9.08
CA MET A 109 -5.98 -9.32 -9.92
C MET A 109 -4.56 -9.42 -9.33
N HIS A 110 -4.03 -8.32 -8.79
CA HIS A 110 -2.71 -8.35 -8.15
C HIS A 110 -2.65 -9.28 -6.93
N ASN A 111 -3.74 -9.46 -6.19
CA ASN A 111 -3.74 -10.40 -5.06
C ASN A 111 -3.64 -11.86 -5.52
N GLU A 112 -4.26 -12.18 -6.65
CA GLU A 112 -4.18 -13.52 -7.25
C GLU A 112 -2.79 -13.78 -7.86
N ILE A 113 -2.22 -12.77 -8.52
CA ILE A 113 -0.94 -12.91 -9.23
C ILE A 113 0.27 -12.81 -8.29
N PHE A 114 0.16 -12.00 -7.23
CA PHE A 114 1.22 -11.71 -6.27
C PHE A 114 0.73 -11.97 -4.84
N PRO A 115 0.48 -13.24 -4.45
CA PRO A 115 -0.13 -13.56 -3.16
C PRO A 115 0.77 -13.22 -1.96
N ASP A 116 2.08 -13.09 -2.19
CA ASP A 116 3.08 -12.73 -1.18
C ASP A 116 3.39 -11.22 -1.16
N ARG A 117 2.62 -10.40 -1.89
CA ARG A 117 2.87 -8.96 -1.97
C ARG A 117 2.70 -8.29 -0.62
N ILE A 118 3.75 -7.61 -0.18
CA ILE A 118 3.73 -6.72 0.98
C ILE A 118 4.05 -5.28 0.56
N THR A 119 3.25 -4.35 1.04
CA THR A 119 3.44 -2.90 0.87
C THR A 119 3.65 -2.25 2.23
N CYS A 120 4.69 -1.44 2.35
CA CYS A 120 5.00 -0.69 3.56
C CYS A 120 5.12 0.80 3.24
N VAL A 121 4.31 1.62 3.90
CA VAL A 121 4.36 3.08 3.76
C VAL A 121 5.45 3.61 4.67
N ARG A 122 6.49 4.19 4.06
CA ARG A 122 7.66 4.75 4.77
C ARG A 122 7.40 6.15 5.30
N SER A 123 6.77 7.00 4.49
CA SER A 123 6.50 8.38 4.88
C SER A 123 5.26 8.92 4.20
N VAL A 124 4.62 9.85 4.90
CA VAL A 124 3.52 10.67 4.39
C VAL A 124 3.83 12.13 4.74
N GLN A 125 3.73 12.99 3.75
CA GLN A 125 3.98 14.43 3.87
C GLN A 125 2.81 15.19 3.25
N VAL A 126 2.50 16.35 3.82
CA VAL A 126 1.45 17.24 3.33
C VAL A 126 2.11 18.50 2.80
N ASP A 127 1.75 18.89 1.58
CA ASP A 127 2.27 20.06 0.91
C ASP A 127 1.09 20.80 0.25
N GLY A 128 0.54 21.78 0.97
CA GLY A 128 -0.69 22.47 0.57
C GLY A 128 -1.88 21.50 0.47
N ASN A 129 -2.47 21.41 -0.73
CA ASN A 129 -3.57 20.49 -1.03
C ASN A 129 -3.11 19.11 -1.54
N GLN A 130 -1.82 18.79 -1.41
CA GLN A 130 -1.26 17.51 -1.83
C GLN A 130 -0.84 16.66 -0.64
N ILE A 131 -1.15 15.37 -0.71
CA ILE A 131 -0.53 14.35 0.13
C ILE A 131 0.49 13.59 -0.72
N LYS A 132 1.74 13.60 -0.27
CA LYS A 132 2.85 12.88 -0.87
C LYS A 132 3.17 11.69 0.03
N ALA A 133 3.11 10.48 -0.50
CA ALA A 133 3.42 9.28 0.27
C ALA A 133 4.46 8.43 -0.45
N LEU A 134 5.41 7.90 0.32
CA LEU A 134 6.44 6.99 -0.15
C LEU A 134 6.18 5.61 0.43
N SER A 135 6.13 4.60 -0.43
CA SER A 135 5.96 3.20 -0.06
C SER A 135 7.00 2.31 -0.70
N TYR A 136 7.31 1.20 -0.04
CA TYR A 136 8.10 0.11 -0.58
C TYR A 136 7.21 -1.11 -0.75
N ILE A 137 7.39 -1.82 -1.85
CA ILE A 137 6.61 -3.01 -2.21
C ILE A 137 7.60 -4.14 -2.46
N LYS A 138 7.35 -5.29 -1.87
CA LYS A 138 8.04 -6.55 -2.14
C LYS A 138 7.02 -7.58 -2.62
N PHE A 139 7.33 -8.34 -3.66
CA PHE A 139 6.50 -9.43 -4.16
C PHE A 139 7.34 -10.42 -4.97
N THR A 140 6.85 -11.65 -5.10
CA THR A 140 7.44 -12.67 -5.98
C THR A 140 6.72 -12.69 -7.32
N ASN A 141 7.48 -12.45 -8.37
CA ASN A 141 7.03 -12.54 -9.76
C ASN A 141 7.28 -13.96 -10.27
N SER A 142 6.26 -14.82 -10.12
CA SER A 142 6.32 -16.22 -10.54
C SER A 142 5.77 -16.41 -11.95
N PRO A 143 6.57 -16.93 -12.92
CA PRO A 143 6.06 -17.26 -14.25
C PRO A 143 4.94 -18.29 -14.22
N ALA A 144 4.96 -19.24 -13.27
CA ALA A 144 3.93 -20.27 -13.15
C ALA A 144 2.57 -19.69 -12.75
N ILE A 145 2.54 -18.80 -11.75
CA ILE A 145 1.30 -18.13 -11.32
C ILE A 145 0.75 -17.25 -12.44
N ILE A 146 1.61 -16.47 -13.10
CA ILE A 146 1.19 -15.59 -14.19
C ILE A 146 0.66 -16.40 -15.39
N GLY A 147 1.33 -17.49 -15.76
CA GLY A 147 0.87 -18.38 -16.83
C GLY A 147 -0.49 -19.01 -16.50
N SER A 148 -0.65 -19.56 -15.30
CA SER A 148 -1.92 -20.13 -14.86
C SER A 148 -3.05 -19.10 -14.81
N PHE A 149 -2.78 -17.89 -14.32
CA PHE A 149 -3.77 -16.81 -14.32
C PHE A 149 -4.13 -16.38 -15.75
N ALA A 150 -3.16 -16.29 -16.66
CA ALA A 150 -3.37 -15.92 -18.06
C ALA A 150 -4.26 -16.93 -18.81
N GLU A 151 -4.15 -18.22 -18.49
CA GLU A 151 -4.96 -19.28 -19.11
C GLU A 151 -6.41 -19.28 -18.59
N THR A 152 -6.61 -18.88 -17.33
CA THR A 152 -7.91 -18.97 -16.65
C THR A 152 -8.71 -17.68 -16.74
N THR A 153 -8.05 -16.53 -16.80
CA THR A 153 -8.70 -15.23 -16.83
C THR A 153 -9.22 -14.87 -18.22
N LYS A 154 -10.42 -14.31 -18.28
CA LYS A 154 -10.99 -13.68 -19.50
C LYS A 154 -10.94 -12.16 -19.43
N GLU A 155 -10.32 -11.61 -18.38
CA GLU A 155 -10.33 -10.18 -18.12
C GLU A 155 -9.48 -9.41 -19.16
N PRO A 156 -10.08 -8.51 -19.96
CA PRO A 156 -9.33 -7.74 -20.95
C PRO A 156 -8.22 -6.88 -20.33
N LEU A 157 -8.46 -6.40 -19.10
CA LEU A 157 -7.49 -5.62 -18.33
C LEU A 157 -6.20 -6.41 -18.09
N PHE A 158 -6.30 -7.72 -17.83
CA PHE A 158 -5.12 -8.54 -17.61
C PHE A 158 -4.20 -8.52 -18.84
N VAL A 159 -4.76 -8.76 -20.03
CA VAL A 159 -4.00 -8.77 -21.29
C VAL A 159 -3.33 -7.41 -21.55
N THR A 160 -4.01 -6.30 -21.22
CA THR A 160 -3.44 -4.95 -21.39
C THR A 160 -2.23 -4.69 -20.49
N PHE A 161 -2.23 -5.21 -19.24
CA PHE A 161 -1.19 -4.88 -18.27
C PHE A 161 -0.07 -5.93 -18.14
N PHE A 162 -0.38 -7.20 -18.37
CA PHE A 162 0.52 -8.33 -18.18
C PHE A 162 0.94 -9.01 -19.48
N GLY A 163 0.30 -8.67 -20.60
CA GLY A 163 0.53 -9.31 -21.88
C GLY A 163 0.03 -10.75 -21.92
N LYS A 164 0.26 -11.43 -23.06
CA LYS A 164 -0.03 -12.86 -23.21
C LYS A 164 1.18 -13.74 -22.91
N ASP A 165 2.39 -13.20 -23.11
CA ASP A 165 3.63 -13.91 -22.82
C ASP A 165 4.40 -13.15 -21.72
N TRP A 166 4.63 -13.85 -20.61
CA TRP A 166 5.35 -13.31 -19.47
C TRP A 166 6.78 -12.93 -19.85
N LYS A 167 7.50 -13.78 -20.59
CA LYS A 167 8.91 -13.55 -20.94
C LYS A 167 9.06 -12.26 -21.76
N THR A 168 8.28 -12.12 -22.83
CA THR A 168 8.26 -10.92 -23.68
C THR A 168 7.93 -9.68 -22.86
N THR A 169 6.93 -9.75 -21.98
CA THR A 169 6.51 -8.63 -21.14
C THR A 169 7.60 -8.21 -20.15
N GLN A 170 8.31 -9.16 -19.54
CA GLN A 170 9.42 -8.84 -18.64
C GLN A 170 10.63 -8.28 -19.40
N ARG A 171 10.96 -8.84 -20.57
CA ARG A 171 12.05 -8.35 -21.42
C ARG A 171 11.83 -6.89 -21.82
N GLN A 172 10.63 -6.56 -22.32
CA GLN A 172 10.28 -5.19 -22.69
C GLN A 172 10.46 -4.21 -21.50
N LYS A 173 10.02 -4.60 -20.30
CA LYS A 173 10.20 -3.78 -19.08
C LYS A 173 11.68 -3.54 -18.74
N ILE A 174 12.57 -4.47 -19.06
CA ILE A 174 14.01 -4.36 -18.77
C ILE A 174 14.73 -3.56 -19.86
N GLU A 175 14.32 -3.71 -21.11
CA GLU A 175 14.83 -2.90 -22.23
C GLU A 175 14.62 -1.41 -21.95
N ASP A 176 13.43 -1.07 -21.45
CA ASP A 176 13.03 0.30 -21.07
C ASP A 176 13.68 0.80 -19.77
N ASP A 177 14.38 -0.06 -19.03
CA ASP A 177 14.98 0.27 -17.75
C ASP A 177 16.30 1.04 -17.91
N GLU A 178 16.62 1.93 -16.97
CA GLU A 178 17.85 2.72 -17.00
C GLU A 178 19.04 2.03 -16.29
N ARG A 179 18.82 0.83 -15.74
CA ARG A 179 19.87 0.03 -15.08
C ARG A 179 21.06 -0.26 -16.01
N PRO A 180 22.27 -0.41 -15.47
CA PRO A 180 23.45 -0.83 -16.24
C PRO A 180 23.22 -2.16 -16.96
N GLU A 181 23.80 -2.32 -18.16
CA GLU A 181 23.62 -3.52 -18.99
C GLU A 181 23.99 -4.82 -18.25
N GLN A 182 25.00 -4.80 -17.38
CA GLN A 182 25.35 -5.96 -16.55
C GLN A 182 24.20 -6.43 -15.64
N GLN A 183 23.46 -5.49 -15.04
CA GLN A 183 22.30 -5.82 -14.21
C GLN A 183 21.13 -6.31 -15.08
N LYS A 184 20.95 -5.74 -16.27
CA LYS A 184 19.95 -6.22 -17.23
C LYS A 184 20.22 -7.66 -17.66
N ASP A 185 21.47 -7.97 -18.00
CA ASP A 185 21.92 -9.32 -18.37
C ASP A 185 21.64 -10.35 -17.28
N GLU A 186 21.87 -10.00 -16.01
CA GLU A 186 21.53 -10.86 -14.89
C GLU A 186 20.02 -11.15 -14.84
N ILE A 187 19.18 -10.13 -14.98
CA ILE A 187 17.73 -10.30 -14.97
C ILE A 187 17.25 -11.10 -16.19
N TYR A 188 17.84 -10.89 -17.38
CA TYR A 188 17.55 -11.71 -18.55
C TYR A 188 17.87 -13.18 -18.32
N ARG A 189 18.98 -13.49 -17.64
CA ARG A 189 19.29 -14.89 -17.26
C ARG A 189 18.24 -15.48 -16.33
N LEU A 190 17.74 -14.70 -15.36
CA LEU A 190 16.66 -15.14 -14.46
C LEU A 190 15.37 -15.45 -15.24
N ILE A 191 14.99 -14.56 -16.18
CA ILE A 191 13.81 -14.74 -17.05
C ILE A 191 13.97 -15.96 -17.93
N GLU A 192 15.14 -16.15 -18.55
CA GLU A 192 15.35 -17.30 -19.44
C GLU A 192 15.36 -18.63 -18.70
N ALA A 193 15.93 -18.64 -17.50
CA ALA A 193 15.87 -19.79 -16.61
C ALA A 193 14.46 -20.09 -16.09
N GLY A 194 13.48 -19.19 -16.30
CA GLY A 194 12.11 -19.35 -15.80
C GLY A 194 12.04 -19.37 -14.27
N LYS A 195 12.99 -18.71 -13.59
CA LYS A 195 13.03 -18.64 -12.14
C LYS A 195 12.00 -17.65 -11.62
N ASP A 196 11.43 -17.95 -10.46
CA ASP A 196 10.69 -16.98 -9.66
C ASP A 196 11.64 -15.83 -9.28
N MET A 197 11.15 -14.60 -9.39
CA MET A 197 11.94 -13.41 -9.10
C MET A 197 11.33 -12.61 -7.94
N VAL A 198 12.11 -12.34 -6.90
CA VAL A 198 11.71 -11.41 -5.84
C VAL A 198 12.00 -9.99 -6.32
N VAL A 199 10.97 -9.17 -6.36
CA VAL A 199 11.04 -7.78 -6.83
C VAL A 199 10.85 -6.84 -5.64
N HIS A 200 11.77 -5.89 -5.49
CA HIS A 200 11.61 -4.76 -4.57
C HIS A 200 11.39 -3.49 -5.37
N SER A 201 10.31 -2.78 -5.06
CA SER A 201 9.91 -1.56 -5.74
C SER A 201 9.68 -0.42 -4.77
N ARG A 202 10.00 0.79 -5.22
CA ARG A 202 9.69 2.06 -4.56
C ARG A 202 8.50 2.69 -5.27
N MET A 203 7.44 2.98 -4.54
CA MET A 203 6.22 3.61 -5.06
C MET A 203 6.02 4.97 -4.40
N GLU A 204 5.91 6.02 -5.23
CA GLU A 204 5.58 7.37 -4.79
C GLU A 204 4.16 7.71 -5.21
N TYR A 205 3.36 8.15 -4.25
CA TYR A 205 2.01 8.65 -4.45
C TYR A 205 1.99 10.17 -4.32
N THR A 206 1.28 10.85 -5.21
CA THR A 206 0.86 12.24 -5.05
C THR A 206 -0.65 12.29 -5.21
N LEU A 207 -1.34 12.62 -4.13
CA LEU A 207 -2.80 12.72 -4.05
C LEU A 207 -3.18 14.18 -3.95
N THR A 208 -3.90 14.72 -4.92
CA THR A 208 -4.41 16.09 -4.89
C THR A 208 -5.81 16.10 -4.30
N ILE A 209 -6.02 16.94 -3.30
CA ILE A 209 -7.28 17.06 -2.56
C ILE A 209 -8.02 18.32 -3.01
N ASP A 210 -9.33 18.20 -3.21
CA ASP A 210 -10.21 19.34 -3.34
C ASP A 210 -10.56 19.89 -1.95
N ASP A 211 -10.24 21.16 -1.70
CA ASP A 211 -10.49 21.82 -0.42
C ASP A 211 -11.98 21.88 -0.05
N ARG A 212 -12.87 21.93 -1.04
CA ARG A 212 -14.32 22.02 -0.80
C ARG A 212 -14.90 20.68 -0.39
N THR A 213 -14.64 19.63 -1.18
CA THR A 213 -15.22 18.30 -0.94
C THR A 213 -14.41 17.46 0.05
N ARG A 214 -13.16 17.84 0.32
CA ARG A 214 -12.20 17.04 1.08
C ARG A 214 -12.04 15.63 0.49
N LYS A 215 -12.10 15.52 -0.84
CA LYS A 215 -11.88 14.27 -1.59
C LYS A 215 -10.64 14.36 -2.48
N ILE A 216 -10.06 13.21 -2.78
CA ILE A 216 -8.98 13.06 -3.75
C ILE A 216 -9.55 13.24 -5.16
N ILE A 217 -9.06 14.24 -5.90
CA ILE A 217 -9.50 14.56 -7.27
C ILE A 217 -8.46 14.18 -8.32
N ALA A 218 -7.21 13.94 -7.92
CA ALA A 218 -6.19 13.39 -8.80
C ALA A 218 -5.24 12.50 -7.99
N TRP A 219 -4.82 11.39 -8.60
CA TRP A 219 -3.86 10.48 -8.00
C TRP A 219 -2.78 10.17 -9.03
N LYS A 220 -1.56 10.60 -8.76
CA LYS A 220 -0.37 10.17 -9.50
C LYS A 220 0.38 9.11 -8.72
N ALA A 221 0.65 7.98 -9.34
CA ALA A 221 1.49 6.92 -8.79
C ALA A 221 2.72 6.71 -9.69
N VAL A 222 3.90 6.75 -9.10
CA VAL A 222 5.17 6.47 -9.78
C VAL A 222 5.80 5.25 -9.13
N MET A 223 6.12 4.23 -9.93
CA MET A 223 6.74 3.00 -9.45
C MET A 223 8.12 2.79 -10.09
N ASN A 224 9.12 2.58 -9.24
CA ASN A 224 10.50 2.33 -9.64
C ASN A 224 10.92 0.97 -9.07
N THR A 225 11.38 0.06 -9.93
CA THR A 225 12.00 -1.18 -9.47
C THR A 225 13.38 -0.87 -8.91
N MET A 226 13.63 -1.25 -7.66
CA MET A 226 14.92 -1.05 -6.99
C MET A 226 15.85 -2.24 -7.19
N SER A 227 15.34 -3.46 -7.00
CA SER A 227 16.13 -4.69 -7.15
C SER A 227 15.25 -5.85 -7.61
N ILE A 228 15.89 -6.80 -8.27
CA ILE A 228 15.32 -8.07 -8.71
C ILE A 228 16.35 -9.15 -8.38
N ALA A 229 15.92 -10.21 -7.70
CA ALA A 229 16.77 -11.35 -7.37
C ALA A 229 16.01 -12.66 -7.62
N ALA A 230 16.72 -13.78 -7.77
CA ALA A 230 16.08 -15.09 -7.80
C ALA A 230 15.43 -15.41 -6.43
N ALA A 231 14.24 -15.99 -6.44
CA ALA A 231 13.64 -16.50 -5.20
C ALA A 231 14.46 -17.70 -4.68
N GLY A 232 14.73 -17.74 -3.38
CA GLY A 232 15.50 -18.80 -2.72
C GLY A 232 17.02 -18.63 -2.77
N ASP A 233 17.52 -17.59 -3.45
CA ASP A 233 18.91 -17.16 -3.33
C ASP A 233 19.02 -16.19 -2.15
N ASP A 234 18.75 -16.72 -0.95
CA ASP A 234 18.79 -16.01 0.33
C ASP A 234 20.26 -15.79 0.74
N GLY A 235 21.03 -15.16 -0.13
CA GLY A 235 22.43 -14.84 0.07
C GLY A 235 22.59 -13.80 1.18
N GLY A 236 22.27 -14.14 2.43
CA GLY A 236 22.62 -13.45 3.68
C GLY A 236 22.20 -11.98 3.84
N ASP A 237 21.74 -11.32 2.79
CA ASP A 237 21.36 -9.92 2.81
C ASP A 237 19.97 -9.81 3.43
N ASP A 238 20.00 -9.60 4.74
CA ASP A 238 18.87 -9.33 5.62
C ASP A 238 18.24 -7.99 5.24
N PHE A 239 17.61 -7.94 4.05
CA PHE A 239 16.77 -6.83 3.65
C PHE A 239 15.44 -6.97 4.39
N THR A 240 15.48 -6.77 5.71
CA THR A 240 14.30 -6.37 6.48
C THR A 240 14.06 -4.90 6.19
N PRO A 241 13.08 -4.52 5.35
CA PRO A 241 12.66 -3.13 5.30
C PRO A 241 12.23 -2.76 6.70
N THR A 242 12.97 -1.85 7.34
CA THR A 242 12.58 -1.29 8.63
C THR A 242 11.41 -0.33 8.40
N CYS A 243 10.25 -0.94 8.35
CA CYS A 243 9.00 -0.36 8.79
C CYS A 243 9.05 -0.26 10.33
#